data_AF-X8JBB6-F1
#
_entry.id   AF-X8JBB6-F1
#
_cell.length_a   1.000
_cell.length_b   1.000
_cell.length_c   1.000
_cell.angle_alpha   90.00
_cell.angle_beta   90.00
_cell.angle_gamma   90.00
#
_symmetry.space_group_name_H-M   'P 1'
#
loop_
_entity.id
_entity.type
_entity.pdbx_description
1 polymer ?
#
loop_
_entity_poly.entity_id
_entity_poly.type
_entity_poly.pdbx_seq_one_letter_code
_entity_poly.pdbx_strand_id
1 'polypeptide(L)'
;MVQTNYSVATNGSIISHAGQVLHVGQIFFDEHLNTQTRTINNDDDILAAENADGYNAFAAAQLLGAEVSKGVLAYITLGVDTSFKGSIINTNYVTNSAHSNVASATAT
;
A
#
# COMPACT_ATOMS: atom_id res chain seq x y z
N MET A 1 0.35 -4.84 0.15
CA MET A 1 0.51 -6.08 0.93
C MET A 1 -0.33 -7.18 0.31
N VAL A 2 0.21 -8.40 0.24
CA VAL A 2 -0.53 -9.61 -0.14
C VAL A 2 -0.50 -10.63 1.01
N GLN A 3 -1.69 -11.02 1.49
CA GLN A 3 -1.89 -11.96 2.59
C GLN A 3 -2.88 -13.06 2.19
N THR A 4 -2.64 -14.28 2.64
CA THR A 4 -3.55 -15.43 2.48
C THR A 4 -3.79 -16.10 3.83
N ASN A 5 -4.85 -16.91 3.91
CA ASN A 5 -5.23 -17.62 5.15
C ASN A 5 -5.36 -16.70 6.37
N TYR A 6 -5.79 -15.46 6.15
CA TYR A 6 -5.98 -14.49 7.22
C TYR A 6 -7.23 -14.82 8.02
N SER A 7 -7.24 -14.40 9.28
CA SER A 7 -8.44 -14.45 10.13
C SER A 7 -9.06 -13.07 10.25
N VAL A 8 -10.38 -13.04 10.44
CA VAL A 8 -11.15 -11.81 10.62
C VAL A 8 -11.67 -11.79 12.06
N ALA A 9 -11.47 -10.68 12.75
CA ALA A 9 -12.00 -10.46 14.09
C ALA A 9 -13.52 -10.21 14.04
N THR A 10 -14.20 -10.30 15.19
CA THR A 10 -15.65 -10.11 15.30
C THR A 10 -16.14 -8.76 14.75
N ASN A 11 -15.29 -7.73 14.76
CA ASN A 11 -15.59 -6.40 14.22
C ASN A 11 -15.35 -6.26 12.70
N GLY A 12 -15.06 -7.37 11.99
CA GLY A 12 -14.82 -7.37 10.55
C GLY A 12 -13.40 -6.97 10.12
N SER A 13 -12.52 -6.60 11.05
CA SER A 13 -11.12 -6.27 10.74
C SER A 13 -10.26 -7.52 10.56
N ILE A 14 -9.24 -7.44 9.69
CA ILE A 14 -8.26 -8.50 9.51
C ILE A 14 -7.33 -8.54 10.74
N ILE A 15 -7.13 -9.74 11.30
CA ILE A 15 -6.13 -9.98 12.33
C ILE A 15 -4.77 -10.06 11.64
N SER A 16 -4.06 -8.94 11.59
CA SER A 16 -2.83 -8.73 10.80
C SER A 16 -1.72 -9.78 11.00
N HIS A 17 -1.53 -10.27 12.22
CA HIS A 17 -0.55 -11.31 12.55
C HIS A 17 -1.06 -12.75 12.35
N ALA A 18 -2.35 -12.93 12.12
CA ALA A 18 -2.94 -14.23 11.84
C ALA A 18 -2.98 -14.49 10.31
N GLY A 19 -2.32 -15.56 9.88
CA GLY A 19 -2.30 -16.00 8.49
C GLY A 19 -0.90 -15.95 7.88
N GLN A 20 -0.85 -15.95 6.55
CA GLN A 20 0.40 -16.02 5.80
C GLN A 20 0.62 -14.75 4.97
N VAL A 21 1.69 -14.05 5.26
CA VAL A 21 2.14 -12.90 4.45
C VAL A 21 2.98 -13.42 3.29
N LEU A 22 2.60 -13.03 2.06
CA LEU A 22 3.33 -13.37 0.84
C LEU A 22 4.19 -12.21 0.33
N HIS A 23 3.76 -10.97 0.57
CA HIS A 23 4.52 -9.79 0.15
C HIS A 23 4.14 -8.55 0.98
N VAL A 24 5.16 -7.81 1.39
CA VAL A 24 5.08 -6.46 1.96
C VAL A 24 6.06 -5.60 1.18
N GLY A 25 5.66 -4.39 0.88
CA GLY A 25 6.45 -3.40 0.18
C GLY A 25 5.70 -2.09 0.14
N GLN A 26 6.30 -1.10 -0.48
CA GLN A 26 5.77 0.24 -0.67
C GLN A 26 5.81 0.65 -2.14
N ILE A 27 4.91 1.55 -2.52
CA ILE A 27 4.81 2.04 -3.90
C ILE A 27 5.32 3.48 -3.92
N PHE A 28 6.20 3.76 -4.88
CA PHE A 28 6.75 5.10 -5.12
C PHE A 28 6.14 5.73 -6.38
N PHE A 29 6.22 7.06 -6.43
CA PHE A 29 5.76 7.87 -7.56
C PHE A 29 6.88 8.78 -8.03
N ASP A 30 6.90 9.11 -9.32
CA ASP A 30 7.80 10.10 -9.86
C ASP A 30 7.59 11.49 -9.23
N GLU A 31 8.68 12.23 -9.05
CA GLU A 31 8.68 13.52 -8.32
C GLU A 31 7.76 14.57 -8.94
N HIS A 32 7.50 14.47 -10.24
CA HIS A 32 6.70 15.45 -10.98
C HIS A 32 5.24 15.52 -10.50
N LEU A 33 4.73 14.46 -9.85
CA LEU A 33 3.33 14.38 -9.41
C LEU A 33 3.01 15.25 -8.20
N ASN A 34 4.01 15.80 -7.51
CA ASN A 34 3.78 16.56 -6.29
C ASN A 34 4.75 17.74 -6.18
N THR A 35 4.22 18.93 -5.91
CA THR A 35 4.96 20.20 -5.86
C THR A 35 5.26 20.67 -4.42
N GLN A 36 4.87 19.91 -3.41
CA GLN A 36 5.10 20.26 -2.00
C GLN A 36 6.53 19.94 -1.56
N THR A 37 7.04 20.72 -0.60
CA THR A 37 8.29 20.42 0.10
C THR A 37 8.15 19.15 0.92
N ARG A 38 8.99 18.16 0.64
CA ARG A 38 8.99 16.82 1.26
C ARG A 38 10.36 16.18 1.13
N THR A 39 10.57 15.06 1.81
CA THR A 39 11.66 14.12 1.46
C THR A 39 11.42 13.61 0.04
N ILE A 40 12.41 13.78 -0.83
CA ILE A 40 12.38 13.24 -2.19
C ILE A 40 12.79 11.77 -2.17
N ASN A 41 12.38 11.00 -3.17
CA ASN A 41 12.68 9.58 -3.31
C ASN A 41 14.18 9.29 -3.19
N ASN A 42 15.04 10.15 -3.74
CA ASN A 42 16.50 9.97 -3.68
C ASN A 42 17.07 10.12 -2.25
N ASP A 43 16.34 10.78 -1.36
CA ASP A 43 16.71 10.97 0.04
C ASP A 43 16.00 9.98 0.98
N ASP A 44 15.15 9.10 0.42
CA ASP A 44 14.46 8.02 1.14
C ASP A 44 15.32 6.76 1.10
N ASP A 45 15.78 6.31 2.26
CA ASP A 45 16.70 5.17 2.39
C ASP A 45 16.03 3.82 2.11
N ILE A 46 14.70 3.77 2.06
CA ILE A 46 13.94 2.56 1.75
C ILE A 46 13.78 2.37 0.23
N LEU A 47 13.84 3.43 -0.57
CA LEU A 47 13.69 3.34 -2.03
C LEU A 47 14.63 2.31 -2.65
N ALA A 48 15.90 2.32 -2.24
CA ALA A 48 16.91 1.42 -2.78
C ALA A 48 16.61 -0.05 -2.45
N ALA A 49 16.10 -0.34 -1.25
CA ALA A 49 15.75 -1.69 -0.84
C ALA A 49 14.53 -2.22 -1.62
N GLU A 50 13.53 -1.37 -1.85
CA GLU A 50 12.29 -1.76 -2.55
C GLU A 50 12.48 -1.95 -4.07
N ASN A 51 13.57 -1.42 -4.63
CA ASN A 51 13.95 -1.60 -6.03
C ASN A 51 15.18 -2.52 -6.21
N ALA A 52 15.57 -3.24 -5.15
CA ALA A 52 16.65 -4.22 -5.22
C ALA A 52 16.24 -5.48 -5.99
N ASP A 53 17.21 -6.32 -6.35
CA ASP A 53 16.99 -7.66 -6.92
C ASP A 53 16.12 -7.70 -8.20
N GLY A 54 16.13 -6.59 -8.96
CA GLY A 54 15.39 -6.45 -10.22
C GLY A 54 13.91 -6.09 -10.03
N TYR A 55 13.49 -5.77 -8.82
CA TYR A 55 12.15 -5.24 -8.53
C TYR A 55 12.03 -3.78 -8.97
N ASN A 56 10.79 -3.36 -9.18
CA ASN A 56 10.44 -1.97 -9.48
C ASN A 56 9.20 -1.57 -8.66
N ALA A 57 9.40 -0.65 -7.73
CA ALA A 57 8.37 -0.16 -6.83
C ALA A 57 7.65 1.10 -7.36
N PHE A 58 8.02 1.60 -8.55
CA PHE A 58 7.39 2.77 -9.14
C PHE A 58 6.07 2.42 -9.84
N ALA A 59 4.99 3.08 -9.41
CA ALA A 59 3.76 3.09 -10.16
C ALA A 59 3.86 4.08 -11.32
N ALA A 60 3.43 3.64 -12.49
CA ALA A 60 3.24 4.53 -13.63
C ALA A 60 1.96 5.33 -13.40
N ALA A 61 2.10 6.65 -13.32
CA ALA A 61 1.01 7.54 -12.97
C ALA A 61 0.87 8.70 -13.95
N GLN A 62 -0.38 9.12 -14.17
CA GLN A 62 -0.74 10.20 -15.07
C GLN A 62 -1.83 11.08 -14.45
N LEU A 63 -1.76 12.38 -14.72
CA LEU A 63 -2.82 13.33 -14.41
C LEU A 63 -4.03 13.12 -15.34
N LEU A 64 -5.22 13.06 -14.77
CA LEU A 64 -6.49 12.99 -15.51
C LEU A 64 -6.96 14.36 -16.02
N GLY A 65 -6.14 15.40 -15.82
CA GLY A 65 -6.35 16.76 -16.30
C GLY A 65 -5.05 17.58 -16.16
N ALA A 66 -5.14 18.90 -16.25
CA ALA A 66 -3.95 19.76 -16.16
C ALA A 66 -3.30 19.79 -14.76
N GLU A 67 -4.07 19.47 -13.72
CA GLU A 67 -3.66 19.62 -12.32
C GLU A 67 -4.02 18.35 -11.52
N VAL A 68 -3.26 18.06 -10.46
CA VAL A 68 -3.52 16.94 -9.51
C VAL A 68 -4.95 16.95 -8.97
N SER A 69 -5.54 18.14 -8.77
CA SER A 69 -6.92 18.28 -8.28
C SER A 69 -7.98 17.68 -9.21
N LYS A 70 -7.62 17.39 -10.47
CA LYS A 70 -8.48 16.72 -11.46
C LYS A 70 -8.41 15.20 -11.39
N GLY A 71 -7.55 14.67 -10.54
CA GLY A 71 -7.36 13.24 -10.32
C GLY A 71 -6.07 12.73 -10.92
N VAL A 72 -5.57 11.64 -10.33
CA VAL A 72 -4.39 10.91 -10.77
C VAL A 72 -4.81 9.46 -10.99
N LEU A 73 -4.47 8.91 -12.16
CA LEU A 73 -4.56 7.49 -12.42
C LEU A 73 -3.17 6.89 -12.30
N ALA A 74 -3.01 5.93 -11.39
CA ALA A 74 -1.78 5.19 -11.20
C ALA A 74 -2.02 3.70 -11.44
N TYR A 75 -1.06 3.05 -12.09
CA TYR A 75 -1.06 1.60 -12.26
C TYR A 75 0.31 1.03 -11.92
N ILE A 76 0.28 -0.17 -11.34
CA ILE A 76 1.47 -0.98 -11.07
C ILE A 76 1.08 -2.45 -11.23
N THR A 77 1.98 -3.24 -11.81
CA THR A 77 1.81 -4.69 -11.89
C THR A 77 2.64 -5.33 -10.79
N LEU A 78 2.01 -6.07 -9.89
CA LEU A 78 2.69 -6.74 -8.79
C LEU A 78 2.89 -8.22 -9.11
N GLY A 79 4.14 -8.65 -9.25
CA GLY A 79 4.53 -10.05 -9.20
C GLY A 79 4.85 -10.43 -7.75
N VAL A 80 4.25 -11.50 -7.25
CA VAL A 80 4.51 -11.98 -5.87
C VAL A 80 4.91 -13.45 -5.88
N ASP A 81 5.91 -13.80 -5.07
CA ASP A 81 6.26 -15.18 -4.81
C ASP A 81 5.25 -15.80 -3.84
N THR A 82 4.44 -16.74 -4.33
CA THR A 82 3.42 -17.42 -3.53
C THR A 82 3.99 -18.49 -2.60
N SER A 83 5.26 -18.84 -2.77
CA SER A 83 5.99 -19.76 -1.90
C SER A 83 6.60 -19.08 -0.68
N PHE A 84 6.85 -17.76 -0.75
CA PHE A 84 7.38 -16.97 0.36
C PHE A 84 6.50 -17.06 1.61
N LYS A 85 7.14 -17.07 2.79
CA LYS A 85 6.47 -17.15 4.08
C LYS A 85 6.94 -16.05 5.03
N GLY A 86 6.29 -14.89 4.99
CA GLY A 86 6.49 -13.80 5.94
C GLY A 86 5.56 -13.83 7.14
N SER A 87 5.85 -13.00 8.15
CA SER A 87 4.98 -12.78 9.30
C SER A 87 4.97 -11.29 9.66
N ILE A 88 3.84 -10.81 10.18
CA ILE A 88 3.73 -9.50 10.81
C ILE A 88 3.84 -9.69 12.32
N ILE A 89 4.83 -9.05 12.92
CA ILE A 89 5.02 -9.05 14.38
C ILE A 89 4.16 -8.00 15.09
N ASN A 90 3.66 -7.03 14.33
CA ASN A 90 2.85 -5.92 14.84
C ASN A 90 1.45 -6.43 15.16
N THR A 91 0.87 -5.91 16.24
CA THR A 91 -0.53 -6.18 16.56
C THR A 91 -1.38 -4.96 16.29
N ASN A 92 -2.02 -4.94 15.12
CA ASN A 92 -2.97 -3.89 14.74
C ASN A 92 -4.41 -4.39 14.93
N TYR A 93 -5.19 -3.67 15.74
CA TYR A 93 -6.62 -3.88 15.89
C TYR A 93 -7.37 -2.61 15.53
N VAL A 94 -8.44 -2.76 14.73
CA VAL A 94 -9.40 -1.67 14.58
C VAL A 94 -10.18 -1.55 15.89
N THR A 95 -10.02 -0.44 16.58
CA THR A 95 -10.97 -0.04 17.62
C THR A 95 -12.06 0.79 16.95
N ASN A 96 -13.33 0.41 17.13
CA ASN A 96 -14.44 1.27 16.75
C ASN A 96 -14.46 2.50 17.67
N SER A 97 -13.60 3.48 17.39
CA SER A 97 -13.75 4.82 17.93
C SER A 97 -14.98 5.40 17.25
N ALA A 98 -15.97 5.85 18.02
CA ALA A 98 -17.19 6.47 17.51
C ALA A 98 -16.85 7.81 16.81
N HIS A 99 -16.31 7.74 15.59
CA HIS A 99 -16.24 8.85 14.66
C HIS A 99 -17.14 8.50 13.48
N SER A 100 -18.19 9.30 13.32
CA SER A 100 -19.33 9.10 12.41
C SER A 100 -19.02 9.15 10.91
N ASN A 101 -17.77 8.94 10.49
CA ASN A 101 -17.39 8.88 9.08
C ASN A 101 -17.15 7.42 8.68
N VAL A 102 -18.25 6.70 8.47
CA VAL A 102 -18.23 5.35 7.90
C VAL A 102 -17.96 5.51 6.40
N ALA A 103 -16.73 5.22 5.97
CA ALA A 103 -16.44 5.07 4.55
C ALA A 103 -17.19 3.81 4.05
N SER A 104 -18.30 4.00 3.35
CA SER A 104 -19.04 2.91 2.71
C SER A 104 -18.36 2.53 1.41
N ALA A 105 -17.75 1.35 1.36
CA ALA A 105 -17.44 0.69 0.09
C ALA A 105 -18.75 0.08 -0.44
N THR A 106 -19.46 0.82 -1.29
CA THR A 106 -20.57 0.25 -2.07
C THR A 106 -19.97 -0.38 -3.32
N ALA A 107 -19.93 -1.71 -3.36
CA ALA A 107 -19.75 -2.44 -4.61
C ALA A 107 -21.14 -2.62 -5.25
N THR A 108 -21.32 -2.04 -6.44
CA THR A 108 -22.39 -2.37 -7.39
C THR A 108 -21.85 -3.28 -8.48
#